data_AF-A0AAU7VEI1-F1
#
_entry.id   AF-A0AAU7VEI1-F1
#
_cell.length_a   1.000
_cell.length_b   1.000
_cell.length_c   1.000
_cell.angle_alpha   90.00
_cell.angle_beta   90.00
_cell.angle_gamma   90.00
#
_symmetry.space_group_name_H-M   'P 1'
#
loop_
_entity.id
_entity.type
_entity.pdbx_description
1 polymer ?
#
loop_
_entity_poly.entity_id
_entity_poly.type
_entity_poly.pdbx_seq_one_letter_code
_entity_poly.pdbx_strand_id
1 'polypeptide(L)' 'LITSTNTQIILLNGAQAKNVYWQVGSSATLGGGSVFIGQIVASASISVGVNVNVNGRLYANAAVTFAGADTITLSA' A
#
# COMPACT_ATOMS: atom_id res chain seq x y z
N LEU A 1 -5.63 -7.05 -5.31
CA LEU A 1 -4.17 -6.76 -5.28
C LEU A 1 -3.57 -7.44 -4.05
N ILE A 2 -2.48 -8.18 -4.18
CA ILE A 2 -1.84 -8.86 -3.04
C ILE A 2 -0.33 -8.69 -3.16
N THR A 3 0.35 -8.26 -2.10
CA THR A 3 1.81 -8.44 -1.95
C THR A 3 2.10 -9.60 -1.02
N SER A 4 3.08 -10.43 -1.38
CA SER A 4 3.64 -11.41 -0.46
C SER A 4 4.47 -10.73 0.62
N THR A 5 4.82 -11.44 1.68
CA THR A 5 5.72 -10.93 2.73
C THR A 5 7.04 -10.42 2.15
N ASN A 6 7.56 -9.31 2.67
CA ASN A 6 8.82 -8.68 2.27
C ASN A 6 8.89 -8.26 0.78
N THR A 7 7.74 -8.12 0.09
CA THR A 7 7.71 -7.57 -1.26
C THR A 7 8.16 -6.11 -1.25
N GLN A 8 9.01 -5.71 -2.20
CA GLN A 8 9.46 -4.33 -2.35
C GLN A 8 9.09 -3.79 -3.74
N ILE A 9 8.46 -2.61 -3.76
CA ILE A 9 8.23 -1.84 -4.98
C ILE A 9 9.31 -0.75 -5.06
N ILE A 10 10.11 -0.77 -6.12
CA ILE A 10 11.25 0.15 -6.30
C ILE A 10 10.91 1.14 -7.42
N LEU A 11 11.09 2.43 -7.15
CA LEU A 11 11.01 3.48 -8.16
C LEU A 11 12.40 3.70 -8.76
N LEU A 12 12.47 3.69 -10.09
CA LEU A 12 13.69 3.96 -10.84
C LEU A 12 13.52 5.21 -11.70
N ASN A 13 14.64 5.81 -12.11
CA ASN A 13 14.70 6.86 -13.12
C ASN A 13 13.77 8.07 -12.86
N GLY A 14 13.70 8.52 -11.60
CA GLY A 14 12.91 9.71 -11.23
C GLY A 14 11.40 9.47 -11.12
N ALA A 15 10.94 8.21 -11.14
CA ALA A 15 9.55 7.91 -10.80
C ALA A 15 9.23 8.39 -9.38
N GLN A 16 8.02 8.92 -9.19
CA GLN A 16 7.57 9.53 -7.93
C GLN A 16 6.34 8.81 -7.40
N ALA A 17 6.35 8.49 -6.11
CA ALA A 17 5.27 7.75 -5.45
C ALA A 17 3.90 8.42 -5.61
N LYS A 18 3.84 9.76 -5.66
CA LYS A 18 2.59 10.52 -5.82
C LYS A 18 1.91 10.36 -7.18
N ASN A 19 2.63 9.83 -8.16
CA ASN A 19 2.16 9.62 -9.52
C ASN A 19 1.81 8.14 -9.79
N VAL A 20 1.79 7.28 -8.75
CA VAL A 20 1.56 5.84 -8.88
C VAL A 20 0.22 5.47 -8.27
N TYR A 21 -0.76 5.14 -9.11
CA TYR A 21 -2.11 4.79 -8.67
C TYR A 21 -2.40 3.30 -8.86
N TRP A 22 -2.94 2.68 -7.81
CA TRP A 22 -3.38 1.29 -7.83
C TRP A 22 -4.89 1.25 -7.62
N GLN A 23 -5.65 1.20 -8.71
CA GLN A 23 -7.08 0.95 -8.65
C GLN A 23 -7.31 -0.55 -8.45
N VAL A 24 -7.99 -0.89 -7.36
CA VAL A 24 -8.28 -2.28 -6.98
C VAL A 24 -9.78 -2.48 -6.97
N GLY A 25 -10.29 -3.27 -7.93
CA GLY A 25 -11.73 -3.54 -8.08
C GLY A 25 -12.35 -4.40 -6.96
N SER A 26 -11.56 -4.78 -5.96
CA SER A 26 -11.98 -5.54 -4.77
C SER A 26 -11.17 -5.05 -3.55
N SER A 27 -10.61 -5.97 -2.76
CA SER A 27 -9.73 -5.65 -1.63
C SER A 27 -8.25 -5.73 -2.00
N ALA A 28 -7.42 -5.02 -1.23
CA ALA A 28 -5.97 -5.12 -1.27
C ALA A 28 -5.40 -5.74 0.01
N THR A 29 -4.39 -6.59 -0.11
CA THR A 29 -3.66 -7.15 1.03
C THR A 29 -2.17 -6.87 0.87
N LEU A 30 -1.57 -6.21 1.86
CA LEU A 30 -0.14 -5.96 1.92
C LEU A 30 0.50 -6.94 2.92
N GLY A 31 1.30 -7.88 2.44
CA GLY A 31 2.00 -8.85 3.28
C GLY A 31 2.99 -8.17 4.23
N GLY A 32 3.22 -8.77 5.41
CA GLY A 32 4.11 -8.21 6.43
C GLY A 32 5.53 -7.94 5.90
N GLY A 33 6.15 -6.87 6.37
CA GLY A 33 7.48 -6.42 5.94
C GLY A 33 7.55 -5.82 4.53
N SER A 34 6.42 -5.64 3.85
CA SER A 34 6.41 -5.07 2.49
C SER A 34 6.78 -3.59 2.49
N VAL A 35 7.45 -3.15 1.41
CA VAL A 35 7.60 -1.74 1.06
C VAL A 35 6.73 -1.44 -0.15
N PHE A 36 5.64 -0.70 0.07
CA PHE A 36 4.65 -0.37 -0.94
C PHE A 36 4.76 1.09 -1.37
N ILE A 37 4.62 1.35 -2.67
CA ILE A 37 4.72 2.68 -3.25
C ILE A 37 3.45 3.01 -4.02
N GLY A 38 2.86 4.16 -3.74
CA GLY A 38 1.71 4.69 -4.48
C GLY A 38 0.42 4.76 -3.68
N GLN A 39 -0.64 5.19 -4.37
CA GLN A 39 -1.95 5.46 -3.81
C GLN A 39 -2.86 4.29 -4.16
N ILE A 40 -3.27 3.53 -3.14
CA ILE A 40 -4.22 2.42 -3.31
C ILE A 40 -5.63 3.00 -3.23
N VAL A 41 -6.47 2.66 -4.21
CA VAL A 41 -7.92 2.94 -4.20
C VAL A 41 -8.65 1.61 -4.35
N ALA A 42 -9.12 1.07 -3.23
CA ALA A 42 -9.82 -0.22 -3.16
C ALA A 42 -11.34 -0.04 -3.09
N SER A 43 -12.07 -0.78 -3.92
CA SER A 43 -13.54 -0.77 -3.91
C SER A 43 -14.14 -1.39 -2.65
N ALA A 44 -13.36 -2.20 -1.93
CA ALA A 44 -13.71 -2.80 -0.65
C ALA A 44 -12.69 -2.43 0.44
N SER A 45 -11.95 -3.40 0.98
CA SER A 45 -11.05 -3.21 2.12
C SER A 45 -9.57 -3.17 1.74
N ILE A 46 -8.74 -2.59 2.62
CA ILE A 46 -7.28 -2.72 2.57
C ILE A 46 -6.82 -3.36 3.88
N SER A 47 -6.12 -4.49 3.79
CA SER A 47 -5.48 -5.15 4.93
C SER A 47 -3.97 -4.96 4.86
N VAL A 48 -3.41 -4.34 5.89
CA VAL A 48 -1.99 -4.09 6.06
C VAL A 48 -1.46 -5.07 7.11
N GLY A 49 -0.44 -5.84 6.74
CA GLY A 49 0.23 -6.81 7.61
C GLY A 49 0.98 -6.13 8.77
N VAL A 50 2.02 -6.79 9.29
CA VAL A 50 2.89 -6.20 10.31
C VAL A 50 4.16 -5.63 9.68
N ASN A 51 4.67 -4.51 10.20
CA ASN A 51 5.92 -3.89 9.74
C ASN A 51 5.90 -3.49 8.26
N VAL A 52 4.74 -3.09 7.73
CA VAL A 52 4.61 -2.60 6.36
C VAL A 52 5.01 -1.12 6.30
N ASN A 53 5.78 -0.75 5.29
CA ASN A 53 6.10 0.64 4.98
C ASN A 53 5.40 1.05 3.68
N VAL A 54 4.53 2.05 3.74
CA VAL A 54 3.84 2.62 2.58
C VAL A 54 4.30 4.05 2.37
N ASN A 55 4.82 4.35 1.17
CA ASN A 55 4.95 5.72 0.67
C ASN A 55 3.78 6.01 -0.28
N GLY A 56 2.74 6.64 0.24
CA GLY A 56 1.52 6.93 -0.50
C GLY A 56 0.28 7.09 0.38
N ARG A 57 -0.87 6.63 -0.12
CA ARG A 57 -2.18 6.79 0.54
C ARG A 57 -3.00 5.51 0.40
N LEU A 58 -3.82 5.21 1.42
CA LEU A 58 -4.68 4.04 1.46
C LEU A 58 -6.14 4.49 1.47
N TYR A 59 -6.81 4.39 0.33
CA TYR A 59 -8.24 4.70 0.19
C TYR A 59 -9.03 3.40 0.05
N ALA A 60 -9.96 3.17 0.96
CA ALA A 60 -10.84 2.00 0.96
C ALA A 60 -12.29 2.47 1.14
N ASN A 61 -13.21 1.94 0.35
CA ASN A 61 -14.65 2.23 0.53
C ASN A 61 -15.24 1.50 1.74
N ALA A 62 -14.59 0.44 2.22
CA ALA A 62 -14.95 -0.23 3.47
C ALA A 62 -14.03 0.21 4.61
N ALA A 63 -12.97 -0.55 4.88
CA ALA A 63 -12.06 -0.30 5.99
C ALA A 63 -10.59 -0.47 5.57
N VAL A 64 -9.71 0.26 6.25
CA VAL A 64 -8.27 -0.01 6.27
C VAL A 64 -7.92 -0.61 7.63
N THR A 65 -7.37 -1.82 7.65
CA THR A 65 -6.98 -2.54 8.87
C THR A 65 -5.47 -2.68 8.94
N PHE A 66 -4.89 -2.37 10.09
CA PHE A 66 -3.46 -2.51 10.39
C PHE A 66 -3.26 -3.63 11.40
N ALA A 67 -2.40 -4.61 11.09
CA ALA A 67 -2.16 -5.75 11.96
C ALA A 67 -1.04 -5.50 12.99
N GLY A 68 -0.27 -4.42 12.86
CA GLY A 68 0.81 -4.11 13.79
C GLY A 68 1.46 -2.74 13.59
N ALA A 69 2.78 -2.68 13.81
CA ALA A 69 3.56 -1.45 13.72
C ALA A 69 3.86 -1.11 12.24
N ASP A 70 2.96 -0.37 11.59
CA ASP A 70 3.11 0.03 10.19
C ASP A 70 3.50 1.51 10.07
N THR A 71 4.16 1.87 8.98
CA THR A 71 4.54 3.26 8.66
C THR A 71 3.86 3.70 7.37
N ILE A 72 3.02 4.74 7.46
CA ILE A 72 2.34 5.33 6.29
C ILE A 72 2.84 6.77 6.11
N THR A 73 3.63 7.00 5.08
CA THR A 73 4.16 8.32 4.72
C THR A 73 3.37 8.89 3.55
N LEU A 74 2.80 10.09 3.74
CA LEU A 74 2.14 10.80 2.65
C LEU A 74 3.17 11.21 1.59
N SER A 75 2.95 10.78 0.36
CA SER A 75 3.77 11.19 -0.78
C SER A 75 3.55 12.67 -1.10
N ALA A 76 4.61 13.47 -1.05
CA ALA A 76 4.65 14.90 -1.42
C ALA A 76 4.78 15.10 -2.93
#